data_AF-A0A5E4FAJ7-F1
#
_entry.id   AF-A0A5E4FAJ7-F1
#
_cell.length_a   1.000
_cell.length_b   1.000
_cell.length_c   1.000
_cell.angle_alpha   90.00
_cell.angle_beta   90.00
_cell.angle_gamma   90.00
#
_symmetry.space_group_name_H-M   'P 1'
#
loop_
_entity.id
_entity.type
_entity.pdbx_description
1 polymer ?
#
loop_
_entity_poly.entity_id
_entity_poly.type
_entity_poly.pdbx_seq_one_letter_code
_entity_poly.pdbx_strand_id
1 'polypeptide(L)'
;YLFDYLKMENMVNLVGLVDPGQVSSQSGTLSHRSKYLLDRLKNVDGDQFYLVPYNPGGHWVLIIVRPAKETMYYMDSLPNRSVDEDMRNIVNT
;
A
#
# COMPACT_ATOMS: atom_id res chain seq x y z
N TYR A 1 18.64 0.33 -5.70
CA TYR A 1 17.34 0.95 -5.33
C TYR A 1 16.91 0.44 -3.94
N LEU A 2 15.82 0.95 -3.34
CA LEU A 2 15.45 0.70 -1.93
C LEU A 2 15.50 -0.77 -1.52
N PHE A 3 14.94 -1.68 -2.34
CA PHE A 3 14.93 -3.11 -2.03
C PHE A 3 16.35 -3.70 -1.92
N ASP A 4 17.29 -3.24 -2.76
CA ASP A 4 18.68 -3.69 -2.70
C ASP A 4 19.34 -3.28 -1.38
N TYR A 5 19.07 -2.04 -0.91
CA TYR A 5 19.54 -1.59 0.40
C TYR A 5 18.92 -2.39 1.54
N LEU A 6 17.61 -2.66 1.50
CA LEU A 6 16.95 -3.51 2.50
C LEU A 6 17.57 -4.92 2.51
N LYS A 7 17.96 -5.45 1.35
CA LYS A 7 18.66 -6.72 1.25
C LYS A 7 20.06 -6.67 1.85
N MET A 8 20.83 -5.61 1.57
CA MET A 8 22.16 -5.40 2.13
C MET A 8 22.13 -5.32 3.66
N GLU A 9 21.11 -4.67 4.22
CA GLU A 9 20.94 -4.47 5.67
C GLU A 9 20.17 -5.62 6.36
N ASN A 10 19.83 -6.71 5.66
CA ASN A 10 19.03 -7.82 6.20
C ASN A 10 17.64 -7.39 6.74
N MET A 11 17.05 -6.37 6.12
CA MET A 11 15.79 -5.72 6.49
C MET A 11 14.63 -6.09 5.54
N VAL A 12 14.80 -7.05 4.62
CA VAL A 12 13.75 -7.45 3.66
C VAL A 12 12.47 -7.94 4.32
N ASN A 13 12.58 -8.49 5.53
CA ASN A 13 11.43 -8.97 6.31
C ASN A 13 10.77 -7.85 7.13
N LEU A 14 11.21 -6.60 7.04
CA LEU A 14 10.56 -5.47 7.70
C LEU A 14 9.52 -4.79 6.80
N VAL A 15 9.64 -4.99 5.48
CA VAL A 15 8.86 -4.24 4.50
C VAL A 15 8.27 -5.15 3.42
N GLY A 16 6.94 -5.14 3.30
CA GLY A 16 6.23 -5.71 2.16
C GLY A 16 6.03 -4.67 1.06
N LEU A 17 6.61 -4.88 -0.12
CA LEU A 17 6.36 -4.01 -1.28
C LEU A 17 5.17 -4.52 -2.10
N VAL A 18 4.17 -3.65 -2.30
CA VAL A 18 2.98 -3.94 -3.11
C VAL A 18 3.15 -3.39 -4.51
N ASP A 19 2.73 -4.16 -5.51
CA ASP A 19 2.80 -3.76 -6.91
C ASP A 19 1.75 -2.67 -7.21
N PRO A 20 2.16 -1.44 -7.57
CA PRO A 20 1.23 -0.36 -7.87
C PRO A 20 0.32 -0.65 -9.07
N GLY A 21 0.74 -1.50 -10.01
CA GLY A 21 -0.05 -1.90 -11.17
C GLY A 21 -1.24 -2.78 -10.82
N GLN A 22 -1.32 -3.29 -9.59
CA GLN A 22 -2.42 -4.12 -9.09
C GLN A 22 -3.37 -3.38 -8.15
N VAL A 23 -3.02 -2.16 -7.71
CA VAL A 23 -3.79 -1.43 -6.67
C VAL A 23 -4.22 -0.02 -7.08
N SER A 24 -3.59 0.59 -8.09
CA SER A 24 -3.91 1.96 -8.53
C SER A 24 -5.33 2.07 -9.08
N SER A 25 -5.88 3.29 -9.17
CA SER A 25 -7.28 3.51 -9.54
C SER A 25 -7.68 2.93 -10.90
N GLN A 26 -6.72 2.85 -11.83
CA GLN A 26 -6.91 2.32 -13.18
C GLN A 26 -6.74 0.79 -13.28
N SER A 27 -6.43 0.11 -12.17
CA SER A 27 -6.10 -1.32 -12.15
C SER A 27 -7.33 -2.20 -11.92
N GLY A 28 -8.05 -2.58 -12.98
CA GLY A 28 -9.18 -3.50 -12.86
C GLY A 28 -10.32 -2.97 -11.98
N THR A 29 -11.14 -3.88 -11.44
CA THR A 29 -12.31 -3.50 -10.61
C THR A 29 -11.90 -3.20 -9.16
N LEU A 30 -12.73 -2.46 -8.42
CA LEU A 30 -12.54 -2.23 -6.98
C LEU A 30 -12.32 -3.55 -6.22
N SER A 31 -13.21 -4.53 -6.41
CA SER A 31 -13.12 -5.84 -5.74
C SER A 31 -11.84 -6.61 -6.07
N HIS A 32 -11.33 -6.48 -7.30
CA HIS A 32 -10.05 -7.08 -7.68
C HIS A 32 -8.90 -6.47 -6.87
N ARG A 33 -8.84 -5.14 -6.79
CA ARG A 33 -7.81 -4.40 -6.05
C ARG A 33 -7.89 -4.64 -4.55
N SER A 34 -9.09 -4.61 -3.96
CA SER A 34 -9.32 -4.95 -2.55
C SER A 34 -8.84 -6.37 -2.24
N LYS A 35 -9.25 -7.35 -3.06
CA LYS A 35 -8.82 -8.73 -2.88
C LYS A 35 -7.31 -8.90 -2.99
N TYR A 36 -6.69 -8.29 -4.01
CA TYR A 36 -5.24 -8.36 -4.18
C TYR A 36 -4.50 -7.80 -2.96
N LEU A 37 -4.92 -6.62 -2.48
CA LEU A 37 -4.33 -6.02 -1.28
C LEU A 37 -4.52 -6.94 -0.06
N LEU A 38 -5.75 -7.40 0.20
CA LEU A 38 -6.04 -8.33 1.29
C LEU A 38 -5.19 -9.60 1.22
N ASP A 39 -5.06 -10.21 0.05
CA ASP A 39 -4.26 -11.43 -0.13
C ASP A 39 -2.77 -11.20 0.17
N ARG A 40 -2.24 -10.00 -0.11
CA ARG A 40 -0.88 -9.61 0.28
C ARG A 40 -0.73 -9.38 1.79
N LEU A 41 -1.82 -9.07 2.49
CA LEU A 41 -1.86 -8.81 3.93
C LEU A 41 -2.27 -10.04 4.78
N LYS A 42 -2.63 -11.19 4.18
CA LYS A 42 -3.20 -12.35 4.91
C LYS A 42 -2.19 -13.24 5.64
N ASN A 43 -0.89 -13.15 5.35
CA ASN A 43 0.12 -14.11 5.84
C ASN A 43 1.36 -13.42 6.42
N VAL A 44 1.16 -12.33 7.15
CA VAL A 44 2.26 -11.44 7.53
C VAL A 44 2.65 -11.57 8.98
N ASP A 45 3.96 -11.51 9.20
CA ASP A 45 4.55 -11.24 10.49
C ASP A 45 4.05 -9.89 11.06
N GLY A 46 3.83 -9.84 12.37
CA GLY A 46 3.05 -8.77 13.00
C GLY A 46 3.66 -7.37 12.89
N ASP A 47 4.98 -7.26 12.70
CA ASP A 47 5.68 -5.97 12.70
C ASP A 47 6.03 -5.43 11.31
N GLN A 48 5.62 -6.09 10.23
CA GLN A 48 5.91 -5.61 8.88
C GLN A 48 5.13 -4.35 8.51
N PHE A 49 5.79 -3.50 7.73
CA PHE A 49 5.18 -2.35 7.06
C PHE A 49 4.92 -2.69 5.60
N TYR A 50 3.70 -2.51 5.11
CA TYR A 50 3.43 -2.61 3.68
C TYR A 50 3.47 -1.25 3.03
N LEU A 51 4.36 -1.09 2.05
CA LEU A 51 4.40 0.08 1.21
C LEU A 51 3.53 -0.19 -0.02
N VAL A 52 2.49 0.61 -0.16
CA VAL A 52 1.49 0.53 -1.20
C VAL A 52 1.52 1.85 -1.99
N PRO A 53 2.38 1.95 -3.02
CA PRO A 53 2.33 3.07 -3.93
C PRO A 53 1.01 3.01 -4.69
N TYR A 54 0.25 4.09 -4.67
CA TYR A 54 -1.07 4.17 -5.28
C TYR A 54 -1.15 5.43 -6.13
N ASN A 55 -1.70 5.28 -7.33
CA ASN A 55 -1.98 6.39 -8.23
C ASN A 55 -3.50 6.57 -8.34
N PRO A 56 -4.10 7.59 -7.70
CA PRO A 56 -5.51 7.95 -7.91
C PRO A 56 -5.78 8.47 -9.32
N GLY A 57 -4.74 8.98 -9.99
CA GLY A 57 -4.81 9.57 -11.32
C GLY A 57 -3.88 10.79 -11.41
N GLY A 58 -2.80 10.67 -12.17
CA GLY A 58 -1.87 11.79 -12.45
C GLY A 58 -0.98 12.23 -11.28
N HIS A 59 -1.00 11.51 -10.15
CA HIS A 59 -0.19 11.79 -8.96
C HIS A 59 0.10 10.50 -8.20
N TRP A 60 1.22 10.42 -7.48
CA TRP A 60 1.57 9.27 -6.65
C TRP A 60 1.43 9.61 -5.17
N VAL A 61 0.72 8.75 -4.47
CA VAL A 61 0.67 8.76 -3.00
C VAL A 61 1.24 7.44 -2.48
N LEU A 62 1.71 7.45 -1.24
CA LEU A 62 2.17 6.26 -0.56
C LEU A 62 1.22 5.92 0.57
N ILE A 63 0.69 4.71 0.56
CA ILE A 63 -0.03 4.17 1.70
C ILE A 63 0.88 3.21 2.44
N ILE A 64 0.96 3.37 3.77
CA ILE A 64 1.66 2.45 4.65
C ILE A 64 0.63 1.68 5.46
N VAL A 65 0.55 0.37 5.26
CA VAL A 65 -0.34 -0.50 6.04
C VAL A 65 0.45 -1.18 7.14
N ARG A 66 -0.10 -1.14 8.35
CA ARG A 66 0.37 -1.90 9.51
C ARG A 66 -0.72 -2.87 9.97
N PRO A 67 -0.78 -4.11 9.44
CA PRO A 67 -1.85 -5.05 9.73
C PRO A 67 -2.04 -5.31 11.23
N ALA A 68 -0.96 -5.59 11.98
CA ALA A 68 -1.10 -5.90 13.41
C ALA A 68 -1.47 -4.69 14.28
N LYS A 69 -1.32 -3.46 13.77
CA LYS A 69 -1.76 -2.25 14.46
C LYS A 69 -3.11 -1.74 13.93
N GLU A 70 -3.70 -2.43 12.96
CA GLU A 70 -4.94 -2.02 12.29
C GLU A 70 -4.90 -0.55 11.85
N THR A 71 -3.71 -0.08 11.44
CA THR A 71 -3.46 1.32 11.13
C THR A 71 -2.96 1.47 9.70
N MET A 72 -3.48 2.48 9.00
CA MET A 72 -3.03 2.88 7.68
C MET A 72 -2.64 4.34 7.68
N TYR A 73 -1.47 4.65 7.13
CA TYR A 73 -1.01 6.02 6.93
C TYR A 73 -1.13 6.37 5.45
N TYR A 74 -1.79 7.48 5.15
CA TYR A 74 -1.91 8.01 3.79
C TYR A 74 -0.94 9.20 3.65
N MET A 75 0.08 9.04 2.83
CA MET A 75 1.11 10.05 2.61
C MET A 75 0.93 10.67 1.23
N ASP A 76 0.43 11.90 1.23
CA ASP A 76 0.31 12.74 0.05
C ASP A 76 1.25 13.94 0.20
N SER A 77 2.14 14.12 -0.78
CA SER A 77 3.09 15.21 -0.81
C SER A 77 2.48 16.55 -1.26
N LEU A 78 1.27 16.53 -1.82
CA LEU A 78 0.56 17.74 -2.23
C LEU A 78 -0.21 18.34 -1.05
N PRO A 79 -0.20 19.68 -0.90
CA PRO A 79 -0.88 20.33 0.22
C PRO A 79 -2.40 20.26 0.08
N ASN A 80 -3.10 20.32 1.22
CA ASN A 80 -4.56 20.42 1.31
C ASN A 80 -5.33 19.29 0.58
N ARG A 81 -4.79 18.06 0.62
CA ARG A 81 -5.43 16.88 0.05
C ARG A 81 -6.15 16.07 1.13
N SER A 82 -7.36 15.60 0.81
CA SER A 82 -8.03 14.56 1.57
C SER A 82 -7.61 13.18 1.04
N VAL A 83 -7.74 12.16 1.88
CA VAL A 83 -7.57 10.76 1.43
C VAL A 83 -8.53 10.48 0.28
N ASP A 84 -7.99 9.94 -0.80
CA ASP A 84 -8.73 9.51 -1.98
C ASP A 84 -9.86 8.53 -1.64
N GLU A 85 -11.05 8.75 -2.21
CA GLU A 85 -12.27 7.98 -1.91
C GLU A 85 -12.18 6.54 -2.42
N ASP A 86 -11.59 6.33 -3.58
CA ASP A 86 -11.42 4.99 -4.14
C ASP A 86 -10.45 4.16 -3.28
N MET A 87 -9.35 4.75 -2.81
CA MET A 87 -8.48 4.10 -1.83
C MET A 87 -9.20 3.79 -0.50
N ARG A 88 -10.09 4.67 -0.02
CA ARG A 88 -10.94 4.37 1.16
C ARG A 88 -11.85 3.17 0.90
N ASN A 89 -12.39 3.05 -0.31
CA ASN A 89 -13.26 1.94 -0.66
C ASN A 89 -12.50 0.62 -0.77
N ILE A 90 -11.26 0.64 -1.28
CA ILE A 90 -10.39 -0.55 -1.35
C ILE A 90 -10.20 -1.18 0.03
N VAL A 91 -10.00 -0.34 1.05
CA VAL A 91 -9.66 -0.78 2.41
C VAL A 91 -10.88 -1.13 3.26
N ASN A 92 -12.06 -0.59 2.90
CA ASN A 92 -13.32 -0.81 3.63
C ASN A 92 -14.18 -1.94 3.03
N THR A 93 -13.69 -2.61 1.98
CA THR A 93 -14.37 -3.78 1.36
C THR A 93 -14.05 -5.05 2.12
#